data_AF-A0A1C6UHR4-F1
#
_entry.id   AF-A0A1C6UHR4-F1
#
_cell.length_a   1.000
_cell.length_b   1.000
_cell.length_c   1.000
_cell.angle_alpha   90.00
_cell.angle_beta   90.00
_cell.angle_gamma   90.00
#
_symmetry.space_group_name_H-M   'P 1'
#
loop_
_entity.id
_entity.type
_entity.pdbx_description
1 polymer ?
#
loop_
_entity_poly.entity_id
_entity_poly.type
_entity_poly.pdbx_seq_one_letter_code
_entity_poly.pdbx_strand_id
1 'polypeptide(L)'
;MTDPVHRPDPPERMCPSTPAANATVFLGMITPAGRVAYVTPPLPAEVALAQAAPGTAVESTYRLAGPCVTAKCGFWTGEHCGLGERLVASYRETAGTREAALPRCAIRRTCRWYAEQGAAACAACSHVVTDAH
;
A
#
# COMPACT_ATOMS: atom_id res chain seq x y z
N MET A 1 5.38 -21.03 -20.57
CA MET A 1 4.52 -20.42 -19.54
C MET A 1 5.25 -20.60 -18.23
N THR A 2 5.93 -19.55 -17.77
CA THR A 2 6.76 -19.63 -16.57
C THR A 2 5.88 -19.24 -15.39
N ASP A 3 5.52 -20.22 -14.56
CA ASP A 3 4.82 -19.97 -13.30
C ASP A 3 5.63 -18.99 -12.45
N PRO A 4 5.00 -18.01 -11.79
CA PRO A 4 5.67 -17.20 -10.81
C PRO A 4 6.06 -18.10 -9.63
N VAL A 5 7.36 -18.35 -9.49
CA VAL A 5 7.94 -19.07 -8.34
C VAL A 5 7.45 -18.40 -7.06
N HIS A 6 6.50 -19.04 -6.37
CA HIS A 6 6.06 -18.64 -5.05
C HIS A 6 7.23 -18.82 -4.09
N ARG A 7 7.94 -17.72 -3.81
CA ARG A 7 9.03 -17.70 -2.84
C ARG A 7 8.39 -17.60 -1.45
N PRO A 8 8.71 -18.51 -0.51
CA PRO A 8 8.21 -18.39 0.85
C PRO A 8 8.58 -17.03 1.42
N ASP A 9 7.65 -16.41 2.15
CA ASP A 9 7.86 -15.06 2.62
C ASP A 9 9.03 -14.95 3.60
N PRO A 10 9.89 -13.93 3.46
CA PRO A 10 10.70 -13.49 4.57
C PRO A 10 9.77 -13.07 5.72
N PRO A 11 10.17 -13.32 6.97
CA PRO A 11 9.32 -13.27 8.15
C PRO A 11 8.71 -11.89 8.46
N GLU A 12 9.10 -10.82 7.76
CA GLU A 12 8.48 -9.51 7.91
C GLU A 12 8.26 -8.81 6.57
N ARG A 13 7.05 -8.98 6.01
CA ARG A 13 6.58 -8.14 4.91
C ARG A 13 5.90 -6.90 5.47
N MET A 14 6.06 -5.78 4.79
CA MET A 14 5.35 -4.54 5.09
C MET A 14 4.03 -4.49 4.34
N CYS A 15 2.95 -4.14 5.02
CA CYS A 15 1.69 -3.79 4.41
C CYS A 15 1.70 -2.29 4.03
N PRO A 16 1.39 -1.90 2.79
CA PRO A 16 1.30 -0.49 2.38
C PRO A 16 -0.01 0.19 2.80
N SER A 17 -0.86 -0.52 3.57
CA SER A 17 -2.21 -0.11 3.94
C SER A 17 -2.49 -0.44 5.41
N THR A 18 -1.49 -0.23 6.27
CA THR A 18 -1.60 -0.51 7.71
C THR A 18 -2.43 0.59 8.38
N PRO A 19 -3.42 0.26 9.22
CA PRO A 19 -4.16 1.25 10.00
C PRO A 19 -3.24 2.09 10.88
N ALA A 20 -3.63 3.33 11.18
CA ALA A 20 -2.85 4.29 11.96
C ALA A 20 -2.33 3.71 13.29
N ALA A 21 -3.15 2.90 13.97
CA ALA A 21 -2.81 2.29 15.25
C ALA A 21 -1.57 1.36 15.22
N ASN A 22 -1.21 0.82 14.06
CA ASN A 22 -0.10 -0.13 13.91
C ASN A 22 0.92 0.33 12.85
N ALA A 23 0.79 1.55 12.33
CA ALA A 23 1.65 2.08 11.30
C ALA A 23 3.01 2.50 11.89
N THR A 24 4.08 2.23 11.16
CA THR A 24 5.45 2.63 11.52
C THR A 24 6.11 3.52 10.47
N VAL A 25 5.56 3.56 9.25
CA VAL A 25 6.10 4.34 8.13
C VAL A 25 5.01 5.21 7.53
N PHE A 26 5.31 6.49 7.37
CA PHE A 26 4.55 7.41 6.54
C PHE A 26 5.03 7.32 5.08
N LEU A 27 4.19 6.77 4.19
CA LEU A 27 4.55 6.59 2.78
C LEU A 27 4.27 7.83 1.94
N GLY A 28 3.22 8.60 2.24
CA GLY A 28 2.83 9.75 1.44
C GLY A 28 1.45 10.29 1.75
N MET A 29 1.14 11.46 1.21
CA MET A 29 -0.18 12.10 1.35
C MET A 29 -1.07 11.73 0.18
N ILE A 30 -2.37 11.56 0.44
CA ILE A 30 -3.38 11.45 -0.60
C ILE A 30 -3.70 12.87 -1.08
N THR A 31 -3.47 13.13 -2.37
CA THR A 31 -3.75 14.42 -3.00
C THR A 31 -5.22 14.53 -3.40
N PRO A 32 -5.76 15.75 -3.56
CA PRO A 32 -7.12 15.95 -4.06
C PRO A 32 -7.38 15.31 -5.44
N ALA A 33 -6.33 15.06 -6.22
CA ALA A 33 -6.42 14.35 -7.50
C ALA A 33 -6.54 12.82 -7.36
N GLY A 34 -6.73 12.29 -6.14
CA GLY A 34 -6.86 10.87 -5.88
C GLY A 34 -5.55 10.08 -6.06
N ARG A 35 -4.40 10.72 -5.85
CA ARG A 35 -3.08 10.10 -6.00
C ARG A 35 -2.23 10.25 -4.76
N VAL A 36 -1.39 9.25 -4.48
CA VAL A 36 -0.42 9.30 -3.39
C VAL A 36 0.82 10.11 -3.81
N ALA A 37 1.05 11.23 -3.13
CA ALA A 37 2.30 11.97 -3.16
C ALA A 37 3.30 11.31 -2.18
N TYR A 38 4.18 10.45 -2.71
CA TYR A 38 5.14 9.70 -1.91
C TYR A 38 6.20 10.58 -1.26
N VAL A 39 6.50 10.30 0.00
CA VAL A 39 7.56 10.95 0.78
C VAL A 39 8.86 10.17 0.62
N THR A 40 9.94 10.86 0.30
CA THR A 40 11.30 10.29 0.16
C THR A 40 12.32 11.31 0.67
N PRO A 41 13.17 10.97 1.66
CA PRO A 41 13.31 9.68 2.35
C PRO A 41 12.08 9.30 3.20
N PRO A 42 11.90 8.03 3.59
CA PRO A 42 10.77 7.65 4.46
C PRO A 42 10.79 8.42 5.78
N LEU A 43 9.59 8.75 6.26
CA LEU A 43 9.40 9.33 7.59
C LEU A 43 8.68 8.33 8.51
N PRO A 44 8.91 8.40 9.83
CA PRO A 44 8.12 7.67 10.81
C PRO A 44 6.62 8.02 10.71
N ALA A 45 5.74 7.07 10.98
CA ALA A 45 4.28 7.29 10.89
C ALA A 45 3.80 8.41 11.84
N GLU A 46 4.46 8.56 12.99
CA GLU A 46 4.15 9.54 14.02
C GLU A 46 4.21 10.98 13.48
N VAL A 47 5.04 11.24 12.46
CA VAL A 47 5.12 12.54 11.81
C VAL A 47 3.80 12.89 11.12
N ALA A 48 3.18 11.95 10.42
CA ALA A 48 1.88 12.17 9.79
C ALA A 48 0.75 12.23 10.84
N LEU A 49 0.80 11.35 11.84
CA LEU A 49 -0.22 11.31 12.90
C LEU A 49 -0.26 12.59 13.72
N ALA A 50 0.90 13.20 13.99
CA ALA A 50 0.98 14.49 14.68
C ALA A 50 0.39 15.67 13.87
N GLN A 51 0.23 15.51 12.56
CA GLN A 51 -0.36 16.51 11.65
C GLN A 51 -1.79 16.17 11.23
N ALA A 52 -2.37 15.08 11.75
CA ALA A 52 -3.72 14.69 11.41
C ALA A 52 -4.75 15.68 11.97
N ALA A 53 -5.64 16.16 11.11
CA ALA A 53 -6.72 17.04 11.52
C ALA A 53 -7.73 16.27 12.40
N PRO A 54 -8.15 16.82 13.55
CA PRO A 54 -9.20 16.22 14.36
C PRO A 54 -10.47 15.97 13.54
N GLY A 55 -11.10 14.81 13.74
CA GLY A 55 -12.34 14.44 13.05
C GLY A 55 -12.17 13.97 11.60
N THR A 56 -10.94 13.92 11.07
CA THR A 56 -10.64 13.34 9.75
C THR A 56 -10.04 11.95 9.91
N ALA A 57 -10.53 10.98 9.15
CA ALA A 57 -9.92 9.65 9.11
C ALA A 57 -8.49 9.75 8.55
N VAL A 58 -7.49 9.36 9.33
CA VAL A 58 -6.06 9.45 8.96
C VAL A 58 -5.81 8.71 7.63
N GLU A 59 -6.44 7.57 7.45
CA GLU A 59 -6.31 6.71 6.27
C GLU A 59 -6.93 7.30 5.00
N SER A 60 -7.74 8.35 5.12
CA SER A 60 -8.27 9.13 3.98
C SER A 60 -7.33 10.23 3.51
N THR A 61 -6.37 10.62 4.35
CA THR A 61 -5.42 11.72 4.07
C THR A 61 -3.98 11.23 3.90
N TYR A 62 -3.62 10.12 4.56
CA TYR A 62 -2.27 9.60 4.59
C TYR A 62 -2.22 8.14 4.17
N ARG A 63 -1.17 7.82 3.41
CA ARG A 63 -0.78 6.45 3.11
C ARG A 63 0.24 6.00 4.14
N LEU A 64 -0.15 5.01 4.94
CA LEU A 64 0.63 4.48 6.04
C LEU A 64 1.03 3.02 5.80
N ALA A 65 2.19 2.64 6.31
CA ALA A 65 2.69 1.28 6.24
C ALA A 65 3.21 0.78 7.59
N GLY A 66 3.19 -0.53 7.76
CA GLY A 66 3.66 -1.23 8.96
C GLY A 66 3.76 -2.74 8.69
N PRO A 67 4.10 -3.55 9.70
CA PRO A 67 4.18 -5.00 9.55
C PRO A 67 2.87 -5.61 9.02
N CYS A 68 2.99 -6.54 8.08
CA CYS A 68 1.86 -7.28 7.54
C CYS A 68 1.44 -8.36 8.54
N VAL A 69 0.21 -8.25 9.05
CA VAL A 69 -0.32 -9.16 10.08
C VAL A 69 -0.93 -10.46 9.53
N THR A 70 -0.82 -10.69 8.21
CA THR A 70 -1.27 -11.89 7.48
C THR A 70 -2.62 -12.41 7.95
N ALA A 71 -2.67 -13.56 8.63
CA ALA A 71 -3.90 -14.23 9.07
C ALA A 71 -4.77 -13.40 10.03
N LYS A 72 -4.23 -12.34 10.65
CA LYS A 72 -5.01 -11.39 11.47
C LYS A 72 -5.62 -10.24 10.65
N CYS A 73 -5.36 -10.18 9.35
CA CYS A 73 -5.94 -9.20 8.43
C CYS A 73 -7.21 -9.76 7.81
N GLY A 74 -8.31 -9.01 7.85
CA GLY A 74 -9.59 -9.40 7.23
C GLY A 74 -9.55 -9.54 5.70
N PHE A 75 -8.47 -9.11 5.06
CA PHE A 75 -8.25 -9.28 3.62
C PHE A 75 -7.32 -10.43 3.25
N TRP A 76 -6.82 -11.19 4.22
CA TRP A 76 -5.98 -12.36 3.97
C TRP A 76 -6.83 -13.52 3.45
N THR A 77 -6.37 -14.18 2.39
CA THR A 77 -7.12 -15.28 1.75
C THR A 77 -6.85 -16.65 2.37
N GLY A 78 -5.88 -16.73 3.27
CA GLY A 78 -5.30 -17.99 3.77
C GLY A 78 -3.85 -18.13 3.32
N GLU A 79 -3.53 -17.70 2.10
CA GLU A 79 -2.20 -17.87 1.49
C GLU A 79 -1.58 -16.56 1.00
N HIS A 80 -2.38 -15.56 0.65
CA HIS A 80 -1.92 -14.30 0.07
C HIS A 80 -2.78 -13.09 0.47
N CYS A 81 -2.32 -11.89 0.09
CA CYS A 81 -3.06 -10.66 0.32
C CYS A 81 -4.15 -10.45 -0.73
N GLY A 82 -5.40 -10.78 -0.38
CA GLY A 82 -6.55 -10.57 -1.27
C GLY A 82 -6.84 -9.10 -1.57
N LEU A 83 -6.45 -8.16 -0.70
CA LEU A 83 -6.59 -6.73 -1.01
C LEU A 83 -5.63 -6.29 -2.11
N GLY A 84 -4.35 -6.70 -2.04
CA GLY A 84 -3.36 -6.36 -3.06
C GLY A 84 -3.69 -6.97 -4.42
N GLU A 85 -4.22 -8.20 -4.43
CA GLU A 85 -4.73 -8.87 -5.63
C GLU A 85 -5.91 -8.10 -6.25
N ARG A 86 -6.98 -7.85 -5.47
CA ARG A 86 -8.17 -7.12 -5.95
C ARG A 86 -7.82 -5.75 -6.50
N LEU A 87 -6.92 -5.05 -5.83
CA LEU A 87 -6.44 -3.74 -6.27
C LEU A 87 -5.85 -3.78 -7.68
N VAL A 88 -4.99 -4.75 -7.95
CA VAL A 88 -4.35 -4.90 -9.25
C VAL A 88 -5.37 -5.26 -10.33
N ALA A 89 -6.35 -6.09 -10.01
CA ALA A 89 -7.44 -6.42 -10.92
C ALA A 89 -8.26 -5.17 -11.27
N SER A 90 -8.77 -4.43 -10.28
CA SER A 90 -9.57 -3.22 -10.52
C SER A 90 -8.79 -2.12 -11.25
N TYR A 91 -7.50 -1.96 -10.96
CA TYR A 91 -6.66 -0.99 -11.67
C TYR A 91 -6.50 -1.34 -13.15
N ARG A 92 -6.36 -2.63 -13.51
CA ARG A 92 -6.25 -3.06 -14.91
C ARG A 92 -7.51 -2.80 -15.72
N GLU A 93 -8.68 -2.89 -15.09
CA GLU A 93 -9.96 -2.63 -15.74
C GLU A 93 -10.20 -1.14 -15.99
N THR A 94 -9.65 -0.28 -15.13
CA THR A 94 -9.94 1.16 -15.11
C THR A 94 -8.87 2.03 -15.75
N ALA A 95 -7.59 1.67 -15.61
CA ALA A 95 -6.46 2.45 -16.10
C ALA A 95 -5.93 1.87 -17.42
N GLY A 96 -6.44 2.37 -18.54
CA GLY A 96 -6.08 1.95 -19.91
C GLY A 96 -4.64 2.19 -20.37
N THR A 97 -3.70 2.55 -19.49
CA THR A 97 -2.28 2.73 -19.84
C THR A 97 -1.38 2.45 -18.64
N ARG A 98 -0.32 1.65 -18.87
CA ARG A 98 0.77 1.43 -17.92
C ARG A 98 1.42 2.76 -17.52
N GLU A 99 1.56 2.97 -16.22
CA GLU A 99 2.31 4.11 -15.67
C GLU A 99 3.76 4.07 -16.20
N ALA A 100 4.24 5.18 -16.79
CA ALA A 100 5.53 5.22 -17.46
C ALA A 100 6.72 5.00 -16.50
N ALA A 101 6.55 5.36 -15.23
CA ALA A 101 7.52 5.15 -14.17
C ALA A 101 6.82 4.83 -12.84
N LEU A 102 7.36 3.84 -12.10
CA LEU A 102 6.84 3.48 -10.79
C LEU A 102 7.23 4.53 -9.72
N PRO A 103 6.40 4.78 -8.70
CA PRO A 103 6.71 5.73 -7.65
C PRO A 103 7.97 5.35 -6.86
N ARG A 104 8.66 6.31 -6.22
CA ARG A 104 9.75 5.97 -5.28
C ARG A 104 9.17 5.58 -3.92
N CYS A 105 8.81 4.30 -3.78
CA CYS A 105 8.21 3.78 -2.55
C CYS A 105 9.27 3.19 -1.60
N ALA A 106 9.31 3.71 -0.37
CA ALA A 106 10.30 3.34 0.65
C ALA A 106 10.25 1.86 1.06
N ILE A 107 9.08 1.23 1.03
CA ILE A 107 8.91 -0.17 1.43
C ILE A 107 8.94 -1.15 0.26
N ARG A 108 9.20 -0.72 -1.00
CA ARG A 108 9.05 -1.61 -2.18
C ARG A 108 9.72 -2.97 -2.00
N ARG A 109 10.94 -3.00 -1.43
CA ARG A 109 11.72 -4.24 -1.24
C ARG A 109 11.09 -5.20 -0.21
N THR A 110 10.33 -4.68 0.74
CA THR A 110 9.68 -5.46 1.81
C THR A 110 8.16 -5.52 1.67
N CYS A 111 7.58 -4.83 0.68
CA CYS A 111 6.14 -4.69 0.51
C CYS A 111 5.48 -6.01 0.11
N ARG A 112 4.47 -6.41 0.89
CA ARG A 112 3.58 -7.56 0.65
C ARG A 112 2.96 -7.52 -0.75
N TRP A 113 2.33 -6.41 -1.13
CA TRP A 113 1.67 -6.29 -2.43
C TRP A 113 2.65 -6.38 -3.59
N TYR A 114 3.84 -5.78 -3.47
CA TYR A 114 4.87 -5.88 -4.51
C TYR A 114 5.46 -7.29 -4.59
N ALA A 115 5.66 -7.96 -3.46
CA ALA A 115 6.17 -9.32 -3.43
C ALA A 115 5.23 -10.32 -4.14
N GLU A 116 3.93 -10.13 -4.00
CA GLU A 116 2.92 -11.03 -4.58
C GLU A 116 2.51 -10.65 -6.00
N GLN A 117 2.38 -9.35 -6.30
CA GLN A 117 1.79 -8.86 -7.55
C GLN A 117 2.76 -8.04 -8.43
N GLY A 118 4.01 -7.87 -7.96
CA GLY A 118 5.07 -7.17 -8.70
C GLY A 118 4.78 -5.68 -8.95
N ALA A 119 5.30 -5.18 -10.07
CA ALA A 119 5.18 -3.77 -10.47
C ALA A 119 3.74 -3.30 -10.64
N ALA A 120 2.81 -4.20 -11.00
CA ALA A 120 1.40 -3.87 -11.16
C ALA A 120 0.78 -3.38 -9.84
N ALA A 121 1.17 -3.97 -8.70
CA ALA A 121 0.75 -3.47 -7.39
C ALA A 121 1.31 -2.09 -7.09
N CYS A 122 2.52 -1.74 -7.54
CA CYS A 122 3.05 -0.40 -7.32
C CYS A 122 2.26 0.66 -8.07
N ALA A 123 1.91 0.41 -9.33
CA ALA A 123 1.11 1.34 -10.13
C ALA A 123 -0.30 1.50 -9.55
N ALA A 124 -0.94 0.39 -9.17
CA ALA A 124 -2.25 0.46 -8.54
C ALA A 124 -2.21 1.14 -7.15
N CYS A 125 -1.13 0.92 -6.36
CA CYS A 125 -0.98 1.48 -5.02
C CYS A 125 -0.93 3.03 -5.01
N SER A 126 -0.45 3.67 -6.08
CA SER A 126 -0.43 5.13 -6.21
C SER A 126 -1.83 5.75 -6.34
N HIS A 127 -2.85 4.95 -6.64
CA HIS A 127 -4.23 5.39 -6.85
C HIS A 127 -5.18 4.97 -5.72
N VAL A 128 -4.65 4.38 -4.64
CA VAL A 128 -5.48 3.98 -3.50
C VAL A 128 -5.86 5.20 -2.69
N VAL A 129 -7.16 5.47 -2.66
CA VAL A 129 -7.78 6.42 -1.74
C VAL A 129 -8.78 5.67 -0.88
N THR A 130 -8.86 6.06 0.39
CA THR A 130 -9.86 5.54 1.32
C THR A 130 -10.88 6.64 1.52
N ASP A 131 -12.13 6.41 1.15
CA ASP A 131 -13.18 7.37 1.44
C ASP A 131 -13.44 7.43 2.94
N ALA A 132 -13.48 8.65 3.50
CA ALA A 132 -13.98 8.91 4.84
C ALA A 132 -15.50 9.07 4.74
N HIS A 133 -16.24 7.97 4.82
CA HIS A 133 -17.68 8.00 5.02
C HIS A 133 -18.01 7.91 6.50
#